data_AF-A0AAV6IHP6-F1
#
_entry.id   AF-A0AAV6IHP6-F1
#
_cell.length_a   1.000
_cell.length_b   1.000
_cell.length_c   1.000
_cell.angle_alpha   90.00
_cell.angle_beta   90.00
_cell.angle_gamma   90.00
#
_symmetry.space_group_name_H-M   'P 1'
#
loop_
_entity.id
_entity.type
_entity.pdbx_description
1 polymer ?
#
loop_
_entity_poly.entity_id
_entity_poly.type
_entity_poly.pdbx_seq_one_letter_code
_entity_poly.pdbx_strand_id
1 'polypeptide(L)'
;MNSFYVGKDGPFNYISVTPPYTEVDYAVLMDQVSKSSLVGEDTFIVVEYPLRTDMLDSCGCLVKITDRRFGRTHLAIYGPKWAQKKRKPEKSIRAVAEKV
;
A
#
# COMPACT_ATOMS: atom_id res chain seq x y z
N MET A 1 17.31 -22.40 25.16
CA MET A 1 16.11 -22.39 24.30
C MET A 1 16.32 -21.33 23.22
N ASN A 2 16.59 -21.74 21.99
CA ASN A 2 16.73 -20.79 20.87
C ASN A 2 15.34 -20.48 20.32
N SER A 3 14.84 -19.29 20.61
CA SER A 3 13.62 -18.77 19.99
C SER A 3 13.94 -18.37 18.54
N PHE A 4 13.30 -19.03 17.58
CA PHE A 4 13.35 -18.67 16.16
C PHE A 4 12.49 -17.43 15.93
N TYR A 5 13.06 -16.24 16.10
CA TYR A 5 12.43 -15.00 15.68
C TYR A 5 12.55 -14.87 14.16
N VAL A 6 11.45 -15.09 13.45
CA VAL A 6 11.29 -14.75 12.03
C VAL A 6 11.52 -13.24 11.88
N GLY A 7 12.50 -12.84 11.06
CA GLY A 7 12.94 -11.44 10.88
C GLY A 7 14.35 -11.10 11.39
N LYS A 8 15.11 -12.10 11.88
CA LYS A 8 16.51 -11.90 12.31
C LYS A 8 17.48 -11.64 11.15
N ASP A 9 17.11 -12.06 9.94
CA ASP A 9 17.94 -11.99 8.73
C ASP A 9 17.67 -10.75 7.85
N GLY A 10 16.90 -9.78 8.38
CA GLY A 10 16.59 -8.52 7.70
C GLY A 10 15.13 -8.38 7.26
N PRO A 11 14.84 -7.35 6.44
CA PRO A 11 13.49 -7.08 5.95
C PRO A 11 12.92 -8.21 5.09
N PHE A 12 11.59 -8.35 5.07
CA PHE A 12 10.93 -9.30 4.17
C PHE A 12 10.85 -8.76 2.75
N ASN A 13 11.04 -9.62 1.74
CA ASN A 13 10.80 -9.22 0.35
C ASN A 13 9.31 -9.02 0.05
N TYR A 14 8.42 -9.67 0.80
CA TYR A 14 6.98 -9.63 0.59
C TYR A 14 6.22 -9.65 1.91
N ILE A 15 5.22 -8.77 2.04
CA ILE A 15 4.32 -8.69 3.19
C ILE A 15 2.88 -8.62 2.68
N SER A 16 2.01 -9.47 3.21
CA SER A 16 0.57 -9.41 2.98
C SER A 16 -0.12 -8.90 4.24
N VAL A 17 -0.93 -7.86 4.09
CA VAL A 17 -1.70 -7.22 5.17
C VAL A 17 -3.18 -7.40 4.84
N THR A 18 -3.80 -8.41 5.45
CA THR A 18 -5.21 -8.80 5.22
C THR A 18 -5.97 -8.89 6.55
N PRO A 19 -6.11 -7.78 7.29
CA PRO A 19 -6.75 -7.80 8.60
C PRO A 19 -8.29 -7.76 8.47
N PRO A 20 -9.04 -8.08 9.55
CA PRO A 20 -10.49 -7.89 9.57
C PRO A 20 -10.87 -6.41 9.45
N TYR A 21 -11.67 -6.04 8.45
CA TYR A 21 -11.87 -4.63 8.05
C TYR A 21 -12.42 -3.68 9.12
N THR A 22 -13.22 -4.18 10.06
CA THR A 22 -13.93 -3.37 11.07
C THR A 22 -13.26 -3.39 12.43
N GLU A 23 -12.23 -4.22 12.61
CA GLU A 23 -11.61 -4.48 13.91
C GLU A 23 -10.26 -3.78 14.06
N VAL A 24 -9.74 -3.19 12.98
CA VAL A 24 -8.46 -2.47 12.98
C VAL A 24 -8.61 -1.06 12.43
N ASP A 25 -7.84 -0.16 13.04
CA ASP A 25 -7.58 1.17 12.49
C ASP A 25 -6.43 1.07 11.49
N TYR A 26 -6.74 1.30 10.21
CA TYR A 26 -5.77 1.25 9.12
C TYR A 26 -4.73 2.37 9.19
N ALA A 27 -5.05 3.53 9.76
CA ALA A 27 -4.08 4.59 9.93
C ALA A 27 -2.99 4.17 10.93
N VAL A 28 -3.41 3.58 12.06
CA VAL A 28 -2.48 3.05 13.07
C VAL A 28 -1.68 1.86 12.53
N LEU A 29 -2.36 0.91 11.87
CA LEU A 29 -1.71 -0.26 11.29
C LEU A 29 -0.64 0.14 10.27
N MET A 30 -0.98 1.03 9.34
CA MET A 30 -0.05 1.45 8.30
C MET A 30 1.08 2.32 8.85
N ASP A 31 0.83 3.13 9.88
CA ASP A 31 1.90 3.85 10.59
C ASP A 31 2.91 2.88 11.22
N GLN A 32 2.43 1.83 11.90
CA GLN A 32 3.29 0.81 12.49
C GLN A 32 4.07 0.02 11.44
N VAL A 33 3.40 -0.40 10.35
CA VAL A 33 4.06 -1.09 9.23
C VAL A 33 5.15 -0.20 8.63
N SER A 34 4.88 1.09 8.44
CA SER A 34 5.84 2.03 7.84
C SER A 34 7.12 2.23 8.66
N LYS A 35 7.06 2.02 9.97
CA LYS A 35 8.19 2.17 10.91
C LYS A 35 8.86 0.84 11.26
N SER A 36 8.32 -0.28 10.76
CA SER A 36 8.81 -1.60 11.08
C SER A 36 10.15 -1.89 10.40
N SER A 37 11.11 -2.45 11.14
CA SER A 37 12.37 -2.95 10.58
C SER A 37 12.17 -4.13 9.62
N LEU A 38 10.95 -4.66 9.54
CA LEU A 38 10.57 -5.72 8.61
C LEU A 38 10.33 -5.20 7.18
N VAL A 39 10.22 -3.87 7.00
CA VAL A 39 10.05 -3.20 5.70
C VAL A 39 11.38 -2.61 5.25
N GLY A 40 11.86 -3.05 4.09
CA GLY A 40 13.10 -2.59 3.46
C GLY A 40 12.85 -1.94 2.11
N GLU A 41 13.90 -1.39 1.49
CA GLU A 41 13.81 -0.65 0.23
C GLU A 41 13.29 -1.49 -0.96
N ASP A 42 13.51 -2.81 -0.91
CA ASP A 42 13.10 -3.78 -1.94
C ASP A 42 11.88 -4.63 -1.52
N THR A 43 11.17 -4.24 -0.46
CA THR A 43 9.97 -4.94 0.00
C THR A 43 8.76 -4.59 -0.86
N PHE A 44 7.92 -5.58 -1.16
CA PHE A 44 6.56 -5.37 -1.66
C PHE A 44 5.54 -5.61 -0.54
N ILE A 45 4.60 -4.68 -0.37
CA ILE A 45 3.50 -4.81 0.60
C ILE A 45 2.18 -4.79 -0.15
N VAL A 46 1.35 -5.80 0.09
CA VAL A 46 -0.02 -5.88 -0.41
C VAL A 46 -0.96 -5.64 0.77
N VAL A 47 -1.81 -4.62 0.66
CA VAL A 47 -2.76 -4.24 1.71
C VAL A 47 -4.18 -4.34 1.21
N GLU A 48 -4.98 -5.14 1.89
CA GLU A 48 -6.41 -5.28 1.64
C GLU A 48 -7.21 -4.43 2.63
N TYR A 49 -8.11 -3.59 2.12
CA TYR A 49 -8.83 -2.61 2.95
C TYR A 49 -10.23 -2.27 2.40
N PRO A 50 -11.17 -1.80 3.24
CA PRO A 50 -12.53 -1.49 2.81
C PRO A 50 -12.62 -0.16 2.05
N LEU A 51 -13.55 -0.05 1.09
CA LEU A 51 -13.75 1.11 0.18
C LEU A 51 -13.77 2.52 0.84
N ARG A 52 -14.08 2.65 2.12
CA ARG A 52 -14.17 3.95 2.81
C ARG A 52 -12.88 4.37 3.52
N THR A 53 -11.77 3.68 3.26
CA THR A 53 -10.48 4.00 3.88
C THR A 53 -9.60 4.72 2.87
N ASP A 54 -9.07 5.88 3.25
CA ASP A 54 -8.07 6.57 2.44
C ASP A 54 -6.68 6.06 2.81
N MET A 55 -5.97 5.55 1.81
CA MET A 55 -4.61 5.03 1.97
C MET A 55 -3.57 6.05 1.51
N LEU A 56 -2.49 6.22 2.27
CA LEU A 56 -1.38 7.13 1.94
C LEU A 56 -0.66 6.71 0.66
N ASP A 57 -0.06 7.65 -0.08
CA ASP A 57 0.68 7.34 -1.31
C ASP A 57 2.07 6.73 -1.08
N SER A 58 2.48 6.58 0.17
CA SER A 58 3.74 5.95 0.58
C SER A 58 3.57 5.16 1.88
N CYS A 59 4.40 4.15 2.06
CA CYS A 59 4.52 3.36 3.28
C CYS A 59 6.01 3.19 3.61
N GLY A 60 6.52 4.01 4.53
CA GLY A 60 7.96 4.04 4.85
C GLY A 60 8.79 4.49 3.65
N CYS A 61 9.77 3.67 3.26
CA CYS A 61 10.59 3.90 2.06
C CYS A 61 9.90 3.52 0.74
N LEU A 62 8.73 2.88 0.81
CA LEU A 62 8.00 2.37 -0.35
C LEU A 62 6.97 3.37 -0.87
N VAL A 63 6.72 3.32 -2.18
CA VAL A 63 5.71 4.13 -2.87
C VAL A 63 4.52 3.26 -3.26
N LYS A 64 3.32 3.84 -3.28
CA LYS A 64 2.13 3.16 -3.79
C LYS A 64 2.24 2.99 -5.30
N ILE A 65 2.31 1.74 -5.74
CA ILE A 65 2.45 1.36 -7.16
C ILE A 65 1.08 1.33 -7.83
N THR A 66 0.10 0.73 -7.17
CA THR A 66 -1.27 0.64 -7.68
C THR A 66 -2.26 0.55 -6.53
N ASP A 67 -3.46 1.04 -6.80
CA ASP A 67 -4.63 0.86 -5.97
C ASP A 67 -5.76 0.32 -6.84
N ARG A 68 -6.34 -0.82 -6.47
CA ARG A 68 -7.35 -1.50 -7.28
C ARG A 68 -8.58 -1.83 -6.46
N ARG A 69 -9.75 -1.51 -7.00
CA ARG A 69 -11.04 -1.85 -6.41
C ARG A 69 -11.54 -3.20 -6.88
N PHE A 70 -11.95 -4.04 -5.92
CA PHE A 70 -12.63 -5.31 -6.12
C PHE A 70 -13.92 -5.34 -5.29
N GLY A 71 -15.05 -4.99 -5.92
CA GLY A 71 -16.33 -4.89 -5.23
C GLY A 71 -16.32 -3.83 -4.11
N ARG A 72 -16.38 -4.30 -2.86
CA ARG A 72 -16.37 -3.46 -1.64
C ARG A 72 -14.98 -3.32 -1.01
N THR A 73 -13.99 -4.03 -1.55
CA THR A 73 -12.63 -4.11 -1.05
C THR A 73 -11.68 -3.42 -2.02
N HIS A 74 -10.58 -2.88 -1.50
CA HIS A 74 -9.48 -2.33 -2.26
C HIS A 74 -8.20 -3.10 -1.93
N LEU A 75 -7.31 -3.14 -2.91
CA LEU A 75 -6.00 -3.76 -2.83
C LEU A 75 -4.96 -2.71 -3.22
N ALA A 76 -4.24 -2.19 -2.25
CA ALA A 76 -3.09 -1.33 -2.48
C ALA A 76 -1.82 -2.18 -2.55
N ILE A 77 -0.94 -1.87 -3.50
CA ILE A 77 0.40 -2.42 -3.57
C ILE A 77 1.40 -1.29 -3.36
N TYR A 78 2.21 -1.41 -2.31
CA TYR A 78 3.38 -0.59 -2.09
C TYR A 78 4.62 -1.37 -2.51
N GLY A 79 5.60 -0.67 -3.06
CA GLY A 79 6.86 -1.29 -3.39
C GLY A 79 7.95 -0.27 -3.72
N PRO A 80 9.09 -0.77 -4.23
CA PRO A 80 10.26 0.06 -4.45
C PRO A 80 10.01 1.12 -5.52
N LYS A 81 10.69 2.26 -5.43
CA LYS A 81 10.54 3.37 -6.40
C LYS A 81 10.77 2.92 -7.84
N TRP A 82 11.70 1.97 -8.07
CA TRP A 82 12.00 1.43 -9.38
C TRP A 82 10.84 0.62 -9.99
N ALA A 83 9.91 0.12 -9.17
CA ALA A 83 8.74 -0.64 -9.60
C ALA A 83 7.53 0.25 -9.94
N GLN A 84 7.60 1.55 -9.68
CA GLN A 84 6.52 2.48 -9.99
C GLN A 84 6.38 2.64 -11.52
N LYS A 85 5.24 2.23 -12.07
CA LYS A 85 4.93 2.49 -13.49
C LYS A 85 4.71 4.00 -13.69
N LYS A 86 5.29 4.57 -14.75
CA LYS A 86 4.99 5.95 -15.16
C LYS A 86 3.49 6.05 -15.42
N ARG A 87 2.76 6.78 -14.57
CA ARG A 87 1.33 7.09 -14.82
C ARG A 87 1.26 7.87 -16.13
N LYS A 88 0.44 7.41 -17.09
CA LYS A 88 0.02 8.30 -18.18
C LYS A 88 -0.77 9.44 -17.54
N PRO A 89 -0.53 10.71 -17.91
CA PRO A 89 -1.32 11.81 -17.37
C PRO A 89 -2.80 11.54 -17.68
N GLU A 90 -3.64 11.56 -16.64
CA GLU A 90 -5.09 11.49 -16.80
C GLU A 90 -5.51 12.66 -17.69
N LYS A 91 -6.13 12.36 -18.85
CA LYS A 91 -6.78 13.39 -19.65
C LYS A 91 -7.87 13.99 -18.78
N SER A 92 -7.64 15.21 -18.30
CA SER A 92 -8.63 15.97 -17.53
C SER A 92 -9.93 16.05 -18.34
N ILE A 93 -11.00 15.46 -17.84
CA ILE A 93 -12.35 15.62 -18.37
C ILE A 93 -12.82 17.03 -17.96
N ARG A 94 -12.37 18.05 -18.69
CA ARG A 94 -12.82 19.45 -18.53
C ARG A 94 -13.10 20.15 -19.86
N ALA A 95 -13.44 19.39 -20.91
CA ALA A 95 -13.75 19.96 -22.23
C ALA A 95 -15.07 19.42 -22.80
N VAL A 96 -16.16 19.44 -22.03
CA VAL A 96 -17.54 19.35 -22.56
C VAL A 96 -18.46 20.29 -21.74
N ALA A 97 -18.05 21.54 -21.59
CA ALA A 97 -18.90 22.58 -20.99
C ALA A 97 -18.53 23.95 -21.54
N GLU A 98 -18.41 24.09 -22.86
CA GLU A 98 -18.38 25.39 -23.52
C GLU A 98 -18.64 25.20 -25.02
N LYS A 99 -19.92 25.11 -25.36
CA LYS A 99 -20.51 25.54 -26.62
C LYS A 99 -22.02 25.54 -26.43
N VAL A 100 -22.49 26.61 -25.79
CA VAL A 100 -23.85 27.14 -25.97
C VAL A 100 -23.88 27.85 -27.31
#